data_AF-A0AAD0E5J8-F1
#
_entry.id   AF-A0AAD0E5J8-F1
#
_cell.length_a   1.000
_cell.length_b   1.000
_cell.length_c   1.000
_cell.angle_alpha   90.00
_cell.angle_beta   90.00
_cell.angle_gamma   90.00
#
_symmetry.space_group_name_H-M   'P 1'
#
loop_
_entity.id
_entity.type
_entity.pdbx_description
1 polymer ?
#
loop_
_entity_poly.entity_id
_entity_poly.type
_entity_poly.pdbx_seq_one_letter_code
_entity_poly.pdbx_strand_id
1 'polypeptide(L)'
;MERIYKSCKYYKKEKQNPFIDSDKLKARFWEGEKIFCEKCEVNEKYYNIMLKELNLSIRKGNVTGKLLSPSMPIEEKVILFFIDLWNGKWFPYEIDVILKY
;
A
#
# COMPACT_ATOMS: atom_id res chain seq x y z
N MET A 1 8.89 -8.51 10.15
CA MET A 1 8.18 -8.98 8.94
C MET A 1 6.74 -9.39 9.17
N GLU A 2 6.43 -10.18 10.21
CA GLU A 2 5.06 -10.66 10.46
C GLU A 2 4.00 -9.55 10.55
N ARG A 3 4.32 -8.41 11.15
CA ARG A 3 3.42 -7.25 11.23
C ARG A 3 3.01 -6.69 9.86
N ILE A 4 3.94 -6.67 8.89
CA ILE A 4 3.70 -6.10 7.56
C ILE A 4 2.72 -6.99 6.79
N TYR A 5 2.96 -8.30 6.83
CA TYR A 5 2.06 -9.30 6.25
C TYR A 5 0.65 -9.26 6.85
N LYS A 6 0.53 -9.00 8.15
CA LYS A 6 -0.77 -8.85 8.82
C LYS A 6 -1.53 -7.61 8.34
N SER A 7 -0.81 -6.56 7.93
CA SER A 7 -1.39 -5.32 7.40
C SER A 7 -1.70 -5.38 5.90
N CYS A 8 -1.20 -6.37 5.16
CA CYS A 8 -1.59 -6.61 3.76
C CYS A 8 -3.07 -7.02 3.71
N LYS A 9 -3.87 -6.35 2.87
CA LYS A 9 -5.30 -6.65 2.70
C LYS A 9 -5.53 -7.74 1.67
N TYR A 10 -4.73 -7.76 0.60
CA TYR A 10 -4.92 -8.59 -0.58
C TYR A 10 -3.91 -9.74 -0.65
N TYR A 11 -2.62 -9.49 -0.40
CA TYR A 11 -1.57 -10.50 -0.43
C TYR A 11 -1.44 -11.23 0.90
N LYS A 12 -1.66 -12.55 0.88
CA LYS A 12 -1.57 -13.46 2.05
C LYS A 12 -0.51 -14.54 1.85
N LYS A 13 0.56 -14.24 1.12
CA LYS A 13 1.66 -15.16 0.78
C LYS A 13 1.28 -16.27 -0.20
N GLU A 14 0.21 -16.08 -0.97
CA GLU A 14 -0.14 -16.99 -2.05
C GLU A 14 0.92 -16.91 -3.17
N LYS A 15 1.17 -18.03 -3.85
CA LYS A 15 2.15 -18.06 -4.95
C LYS A 15 1.68 -17.29 -6.18
N GLN A 16 0.36 -17.21 -6.39
CA GLN A 16 -0.25 -16.62 -7.58
C GLN A 16 -1.34 -15.63 -7.17
N ASN A 17 -1.57 -14.61 -8.01
CA ASN A 17 -2.56 -13.58 -7.79
C ASN A 17 -3.97 -14.14 -8.01
N PRO A 18 -4.82 -14.26 -6.98
CA PRO A 18 -6.16 -14.83 -7.12
C PRO A 18 -7.13 -13.90 -7.85
N PHE A 19 -6.76 -12.63 -8.03
CA PHE A 19 -7.62 -11.61 -8.64
C PHE A 19 -7.32 -11.35 -10.12
N ILE A 20 -6.32 -12.01 -10.70
CA ILE A 20 -5.77 -11.65 -12.01
C ILE A 20 -6.81 -11.66 -13.14
N ASP A 21 -7.75 -12.60 -13.10
CA ASP A 21 -8.81 -12.74 -14.10
C ASP A 21 -10.17 -12.16 -13.66
N SER A 22 -10.31 -11.72 -12.41
CA SER A 22 -11.60 -11.33 -11.82
C SER A 22 -11.72 -9.84 -11.48
N ASP A 23 -10.65 -9.21 -11.00
CA ASP A 23 -10.70 -7.82 -10.53
C ASP A 23 -9.33 -7.15 -10.68
N LYS A 24 -9.18 -6.36 -11.75
CA LYS A 24 -7.90 -5.69 -12.09
C LYS A 24 -7.39 -4.78 -10.96
N LEU A 25 -8.30 -4.12 -10.22
CA LEU A 25 -7.88 -3.22 -9.14
C LEU A 25 -7.34 -4.03 -7.97
N LYS A 26 -8.07 -5.07 -7.53
CA LYS A 26 -7.58 -5.96 -6.47
C LYS A 26 -6.31 -6.69 -6.88
N ALA A 27 -6.19 -7.08 -8.15
CA ALA A 27 -4.98 -7.68 -8.68
C ALA A 27 -3.78 -6.74 -8.55
N ARG A 28 -3.94 -5.45 -8.86
CA ARG A 28 -2.88 -4.44 -8.68
C ARG A 28 -2.53 -4.19 -7.23
N PHE A 29 -3.51 -4.12 -6.33
CA PHE A 29 -3.23 -4.03 -4.89
C PHE A 29 -2.43 -5.25 -4.41
N TRP A 30 -2.85 -6.46 -4.80
CA TRP A 30 -2.16 -7.70 -4.46
C TRP A 30 -0.70 -7.70 -4.94
N GLU A 31 -0.44 -7.28 -6.19
CA GLU A 31 0.91 -7.17 -6.74
C GLU A 31 1.76 -6.18 -5.96
N GLY A 32 1.21 -4.99 -5.68
CA GLY A 32 1.91 -3.96 -4.93
C GLY A 32 2.25 -4.40 -3.50
N GLU A 33 1.32 -5.06 -2.80
CA GLU A 33 1.57 -5.62 -1.47
C GLU A 33 2.64 -6.72 -1.51
N LYS A 34 2.61 -7.61 -2.51
CA LYS A 34 3.63 -8.64 -2.70
C LYS A 34 5.01 -8.04 -2.90
N ILE A 35 5.16 -7.09 -3.81
CA ILE A 35 6.44 -6.41 -4.08
C ILE A 35 6.94 -5.71 -2.81
N PHE A 36 6.05 -5.03 -2.07
CA PHE A 36 6.44 -4.36 -0.83
C PHE A 36 6.97 -5.34 0.21
N CYS A 37 6.27 -6.44 0.42
CA CYS A 37 6.68 -7.50 1.32
C CYS A 37 8.03 -8.10 0.92
N GLU A 38 8.21 -8.46 -0.36
CA GLU A 38 9.49 -8.98 -0.89
C GLU A 38 10.64 -8.00 -0.66
N LYS A 39 10.42 -6.70 -0.90
CA LYS A 39 11.45 -5.67 -0.61
C LYS A 39 11.80 -5.58 0.87
N CYS A 40 10.82 -5.73 1.75
CA CYS A 40 11.05 -5.75 3.20
C CYS A 40 11.74 -7.03 3.69
N GLU A 41 11.55 -8.17 3.00
CA GLU A 41 12.26 -9.42 3.30
C GLU A 41 13.73 -9.33 2.90
N VAL A 42 14.00 -8.75 1.74
CA VAL A 42 15.38 -8.55 1.25
C VAL A 42 16.10 -7.45 2.03
N ASN A 43 15.38 -6.41 2.47
CA ASN A 43 15.95 -5.30 3.21
C ASN A 43 15.05 -4.92 4.39
N GLU A 44 15.45 -5.33 5.59
CA GLU A 44 14.71 -5.07 6.83
C GLU A 44 14.52 -3.57 7.13
N LYS A 45 15.38 -2.70 6.58
CA LYS A 45 15.27 -1.24 6.73
C LYS A 45 14.28 -0.62 5.74
N TYR A 46 13.81 -1.37 4.74
CA TYR A 46 12.96 -0.84 3.67
C TYR A 46 11.67 -0.22 4.21
N TYR A 47 11.02 -0.89 5.18
CA TYR A 47 9.85 -0.34 5.86
C TYR A 47 10.14 1.04 6.49
N ASN A 48 11.26 1.17 7.20
CA ASN A 48 11.63 2.42 7.87
C ASN A 48 11.98 3.53 6.85
N ILE A 49 12.55 3.17 5.71
CA ILE A 49 12.78 4.12 4.60
C ILE A 49 11.44 4.63 4.09
N MET A 50 10.50 3.74 3.78
CA MET A 50 9.18 4.11 3.27
C MET A 50 8.35 4.91 4.29
N LEU A 51 8.46 4.59 5.58
CA LEU A 51 7.85 5.37 6.65
C LEU A 51 8.42 6.80 6.72
N LYS A 52 9.73 6.97 6.56
CA LYS A 52 10.35 8.31 6.48
C LYS A 52 9.84 9.09 5.27
N GLU A 53 9.75 8.44 4.11
CA GLU A 53 9.23 9.06 2.88
C GLU A 53 7.75 9.47 3.01
N LEU A 54 6.92 8.62 3.62
CA LEU A 54 5.52 8.95 3.93
C LEU A 54 5.45 10.20 4.83
N ASN A 55 6.19 10.21 5.94
CA ASN A 55 6.19 11.35 6.86
C ASN A 55 6.68 12.64 6.21
N LEU A 56 7.70 12.55 5.34
CA LEU A 56 8.18 13.70 4.58
C LEU A 56 7.11 14.20 3.60
N SER A 57 6.40 13.28 2.94
CA SER A 57 5.33 13.62 2.00
C SER A 57 4.13 14.25 2.69
N ILE A 58 3.77 13.76 3.90
CA ILE A 58 2.77 14.39 4.77
C ILE A 58 3.18 15.83 5.11
N ARG A 59 4.42 16.04 5.57
CA ARG A 59 4.91 17.38 5.93
C ARG A 59 4.94 18.34 4.74
N LYS A 60 5.18 17.84 3.53
CA LYS A 60 5.19 18.62 2.29
C LYS A 60 3.79 18.86 1.71
N GLY A 61 2.72 18.28 2.28
CA GLY A 61 1.37 18.36 1.73
C GLY A 61 1.19 17.57 0.42
N ASN A 62 2.04 16.56 0.17
CA ASN A 62 2.05 15.77 -1.07
C ASN A 62 1.16 14.52 -1.02
N VAL A 63 0.39 14.35 0.04
CA VAL A 63 -0.52 13.21 0.23
C VAL A 63 -1.86 13.72 0.76
N THR A 64 -2.94 13.03 0.40
CA THR A 64 -4.32 13.39 0.74
C THR A 64 -5.12 12.18 1.22
N GLY A 65 -6.35 12.45 1.68
CA GLY A 65 -7.38 11.46 1.98
C GLY A 65 -6.94 10.32 2.90
N LYS A 66 -7.02 9.07 2.41
CA LYS A 66 -6.80 7.86 3.24
C LYS A 66 -5.43 7.86 3.93
N LEU A 67 -4.39 8.42 3.31
CA LEU A 67 -3.04 8.49 3.90
C LEU A 67 -2.96 9.44 5.10
N LEU A 68 -3.85 10.43 5.19
CA LEU A 68 -3.95 11.34 6.33
C LEU A 68 -4.93 10.85 7.40
N SER A 69 -5.76 9.84 7.11
CA SER A 69 -6.80 9.39 8.03
C SER A 69 -6.22 8.89 9.37
N PRO A 70 -6.61 9.44 10.53
CA PRO A 70 -6.12 8.96 11.82
C PRO A 70 -6.61 7.54 12.15
N SER A 71 -7.67 7.05 11.49
CA SER A 71 -8.24 5.72 11.73
C SER A 71 -7.47 4.58 11.03
N MET A 72 -6.59 4.90 10.08
CA MET A 72 -5.83 3.89 9.35
C MET A 72 -4.49 3.59 10.07
N PRO A 73 -4.18 2.32 10.36
CA PRO A 73 -2.89 1.93 10.93
C PRO A 73 -1.70 2.42 10.11
N ILE A 74 -0.59 2.75 10.76
CA ILE A 74 0.58 3.33 10.08
C ILE A 74 1.18 2.35 9.08
N GLU A 75 1.20 1.05 9.39
CA GLU A 75 1.67 0.02 8.47
C GLU A 75 0.85 -0.02 7.19
N GLU A 76 -0.48 0.06 7.29
CA GLU A 76 -1.38 0.11 6.13
C GLU A 76 -1.14 1.37 5.29
N LYS A 77 -0.92 2.52 5.95
CA LYS A 77 -0.57 3.76 5.23
C LYS A 77 0.74 3.64 4.46
N VAL A 78 1.76 3.03 5.05
CA VAL A 78 3.07 2.85 4.40
C VAL A 78 2.94 1.93 3.18
N ILE A 79 2.20 0.82 3.32
CA ILE A 79 1.92 -0.09 2.20
C ILE A 79 1.16 0.65 1.10
N LEU A 80 0.09 1.37 1.45
CA LEU A 80 -0.72 2.11 0.50
C LEU A 80 0.08 3.19 -0.23
N PHE A 81 0.91 3.92 0.51
CA PHE A 81 1.80 4.94 -0.03
C PHE A 81 2.83 4.35 -0.99
N PHE A 82 3.39 3.17 -0.67
CA PHE A 82 4.26 2.46 -1.60
C PHE A 82 3.54 2.11 -2.90
N ILE A 83 2.33 1.55 -2.81
CA ILE A 83 1.53 1.17 -3.98
C ILE A 83 1.22 2.41 -4.85
N ASP A 84 0.90 3.53 -4.20
CA ASP A 84 0.69 4.79 -4.90
C ASP A 84 1.95 5.26 -5.65
N LEU A 85 3.10 5.31 -4.97
CA LEU A 85 4.38 5.67 -5.58
C LEU A 85 4.77 4.72 -6.73
N TRP A 86 4.55 3.42 -6.56
CA TRP A 86 4.82 2.41 -7.58
C TRP A 86 3.99 2.64 -8.85
N ASN A 87 2.78 3.20 -8.70
CA ASN A 87 1.90 3.57 -9.80
C ASN A 87 2.00 5.07 -10.17
N GLY A 88 3.08 5.75 -9.79
CA GLY A 88 3.37 7.13 -10.20
C GLY A 88 2.51 8.21 -9.51
N LYS A 89 1.91 7.93 -8.36
CA LYS A 89 0.95 8.79 -7.63
C LYS A 89 -0.44 8.93 -8.25
N TRP A 90 -0.86 7.93 -9.03
CA TRP A 90 -2.18 7.89 -9.68
C TRP A 90 -2.98 6.67 -9.25
N PHE A 91 -2.67 6.07 -8.10
CA PHE A 91 -3.32 4.83 -7.72
C PHE A 91 -4.73 5.08 -7.17
N PRO A 92 -5.76 4.39 -7.67
CA PRO A 92 -7.15 4.67 -7.33
C PRO A 92 -7.59 4.04 -6.00
N TYR A 93 -6.93 4.39 -4.90
CA TYR A 93 -7.33 3.91 -3.56
C TYR A 93 -8.39 4.78 -2.89
N GLU A 94 -8.71 5.94 -3.46
CA GLU A 94 -9.81 6.80 -3.05
C GLU A 94 -11.11 6.50 -3.81
N ILE A 95 -11.13 5.58 -4.77
CA ILE A 95 -12.35 5.27 -5.55
C ILE A 95 -13.49 4.71 -4.67
N ASP A 96 -13.18 4.06 -3.53
CA ASP A 96 -14.20 3.71 -2.54
C ASP A 96 -14.98 4.93 -1.98
N VAL A 97 -14.41 6.14 -2.08
CA VAL A 97 -15.05 7.40 -1.65
C VAL A 97 -15.95 7.96 -2.76
N ILE A 98 -15.62 7.72 -4.04
CA ILE A 98 -16.37 8.24 -5.19
C ILE A 98 -17.58 7.35 -5.53
N LEU A 99 -17.50 6.04 -5.31
CA LEU A 99 -18.60 5.09 -5.60
C LEU A 99 -19.62 4.92 -4.46
N LYS A 100 -19.58 5.79 -3.43
CA LYS A 100 -20.52 5.75 -2.28
C LYS A 100 -21.63 6.81 -2.33
N TYR A 101 -21.81 7.49 -3.46
CA TYR A 101 -22.91 8.44 -3.69
C TYR A 101 -23.73 8.03 -4.90
#